data_AF-A0A8D8X4X6-F1
#
_entry.id   AF-A0A8D8X4X6-F1
#
_cell.length_a   1.000
_cell.length_b   1.000
_cell.length_c   1.000
_cell.angle_alpha   90.00
_cell.angle_beta   90.00
_cell.angle_gamma   90.00
#
_symmetry.space_group_name_H-M   'P 1'
#
loop_
_entity.id
_entity.type
_entity.pdbx_description
1 polymer ?
#
loop_
_entity_poly.entity_id
_entity_poly.type
_entity_poly.pdbx_seq_one_letter_code
_entity_poly.pdbx_strand_id
1 'polypeptide(L)'
;EYVCVLKYSENGIEIVSNDVFSQKQIEEKKTKFGIIKIGEFVSSKDVLVGKMCPRGKHDFSPEEKLFKIVFSDNNFNYYEQPLCLPKNIYGTILNVDDFK
;
A
#
# COMPACT_ATOMS: atom_id res chain seq x y z
N GLU A 1 -18.66 -2.59 -1.99
CA GLU A 1 -17.73 -2.81 -0.87
C GLU A 1 -16.40 -3.28 -1.42
N TYR A 2 -15.28 -2.82 -0.86
CA TYR A 2 -13.94 -3.25 -1.26
C TYR A 2 -13.24 -3.83 -0.04
N VAL A 3 -12.63 -5.00 -0.19
CA VAL A 3 -12.02 -5.74 0.92
C VAL A 3 -10.54 -5.92 0.65
N CYS A 4 -9.71 -5.55 1.61
CA CYS A 4 -8.28 -5.85 1.62
C CYS A 4 -8.02 -6.96 2.64
N VAL A 5 -7.36 -8.04 2.21
CA VAL A 5 -6.98 -9.14 3.10
C VAL A 5 -5.47 -9.19 3.18
N LEU A 6 -4.95 -9.18 4.41
CA LEU A 6 -3.55 -9.44 4.71
C LEU A 6 -3.35 -10.93 4.91
N LYS A 7 -2.35 -11.48 4.23
CA LYS A 7 -2.01 -12.89 4.23
C LYS A 7 -0.68 -13.11 4.91
N TYR A 8 -0.58 -14.26 5.56
CA TYR A 8 0.68 -14.83 5.99
C TYR A 8 1.26 -15.70 4.87
N SER A 9 2.55 -15.57 4.63
CA SER A 9 3.31 -16.43 3.72
C SER A 9 4.62 -16.87 4.38
N GLU A 10 5.30 -17.84 3.78
CA GLU A 10 6.65 -18.26 4.23
C GLU A 10 7.67 -17.11 4.25
N ASN A 11 7.43 -16.08 3.44
CA ASN A 11 8.29 -14.91 3.30
C ASN A 11 7.98 -13.80 4.33
N GLY A 12 6.89 -13.94 5.09
CA GLY A 12 6.46 -12.98 6.09
C GLY A 12 4.99 -12.60 6.00
N ILE A 13 4.59 -11.65 6.84
CA ILE A 13 3.25 -11.08 6.92
C ILE A 13 3.15 -9.88 5.97
N GLU A 14 2.07 -9.82 5.18
CA GLU A 14 1.72 -8.61 4.45
C GLU A 14 1.34 -7.48 5.41
N ILE A 15 1.79 -6.27 5.14
CA ILE A 15 1.59 -5.10 6.01
C ILE A 15 0.82 -4.00 5.31
N VAL A 16 0.27 -3.07 6.08
CA VAL A 16 -0.33 -1.84 5.56
C VAL A 16 0.57 -0.68 5.94
N SER A 17 0.95 0.15 4.95
CA SER A 17 1.80 1.33 5.15
C SER A 17 1.26 2.53 4.38
N ASN A 18 1.57 3.72 4.89
CA ASN A 18 1.26 4.97 4.22
C ASN A 18 2.23 5.28 3.07
N ASP A 19 3.36 4.58 2.99
CA ASP A 19 4.41 4.83 2.00
C ASP A 19 3.96 4.49 0.57
N VAL A 20 2.93 3.64 0.43
CA VAL A 20 2.36 3.23 -0.86
C VAL A 20 1.55 4.37 -1.52
N PHE A 21 1.16 5.39 -0.76
CA PHE A 21 0.35 6.48 -1.29
C PHE A 21 1.25 7.48 -2.02
N SER A 22 0.81 7.91 -3.20
CA SER A 22 1.48 9.01 -3.90
C SER A 22 1.42 10.29 -3.06
N GLN A 23 2.46 11.12 -3.16
CA GLN A 23 2.55 12.38 -2.41
C GLN A 23 1.35 13.29 -2.64
N LYS A 24 0.88 13.38 -3.90
CA LYS A 24 -0.34 14.11 -4.27
C LYS A 24 -1.57 13.60 -3.49
N GLN A 25 -1.74 12.29 -3.40
CA GLN A 25 -2.89 11.71 -2.74
C GLN A 25 -2.86 11.95 -1.22
N ILE A 26 -1.67 11.97 -0.60
CA ILE A 26 -1.49 12.30 0.83
C ILE A 26 -1.85 13.76 1.11
N GLU A 27 -1.50 14.67 0.21
CA GLU A 27 -1.81 16.10 0.34
C GLU A 27 -3.29 16.39 0.13
N GLU A 28 -3.92 15.74 -0.84
CA GLU A 28 -5.33 15.94 -1.18
C GLU A 28 -6.29 15.22 -0.24
N LYS A 29 -5.85 14.11 0.38
CA LYS A 29 -6.74 13.21 1.13
C LYS A 29 -6.13 12.83 2.46
N LYS A 30 -7.00 12.74 3.47
CA LYS A 30 -6.55 12.27 4.78
C LYS A 30 -6.38 10.76 4.76
N THR A 31 -5.14 10.30 4.89
CA THR A 31 -4.80 8.90 5.13
C THR A 31 -4.35 8.69 6.57
N LYS A 32 -4.52 7.49 7.11
CA LYS A 32 -4.01 7.10 8.44
C LYS A 32 -3.68 5.61 8.42
N PHE A 33 -2.49 5.25 8.90
CA PHE A 33 -2.01 3.85 8.93
C PHE A 33 -2.14 3.12 7.59
N GLY A 34 -1.93 3.84 6.48
CA GLY A 34 -2.06 3.30 5.13
C GLY A 34 -3.50 2.99 4.69
N ILE A 35 -4.50 3.58 5.32
CA ILE A 35 -5.91 3.48 4.92
C ILE A 35 -6.47 4.90 4.70
N ILE A 36 -7.31 5.07 3.68
CA ILE A 36 -8.03 6.33 3.44
C ILE A 36 -9.13 6.56 4.49
N LYS A 37 -9.34 7.81 4.91
CA LYS A 37 -10.37 8.13 5.91
C LYS A 37 -11.78 8.20 5.33
N ILE A 38 -12.75 7.97 6.21
CA ILE A 38 -14.18 8.18 5.95
C ILE A 38 -14.43 9.67 5.64
N GLY A 39 -15.32 9.92 4.68
CA GLY A 39 -15.70 11.27 4.23
C GLY A 39 -14.83 11.83 3.09
N GLU A 40 -13.74 11.16 2.72
CA GLU A 40 -12.88 11.58 1.61
C GLU A 40 -13.47 11.15 0.27
N PHE A 41 -13.35 12.02 -0.75
CA PHE A 41 -13.72 11.71 -2.12
C PHE A 41 -12.58 10.97 -2.83
N VAL A 42 -12.89 9.87 -3.49
CA VAL A 42 -11.97 9.04 -4.26
C VAL A 42 -12.40 9.01 -5.73
N SER A 43 -11.38 9.05 -6.58
CA SER A 43 -11.46 8.95 -8.03
C SER A 43 -10.80 7.66 -8.50
N SER A 44 -10.98 7.36 -9.78
CA SER A 44 -10.42 6.16 -10.39
C SER A 44 -8.90 6.10 -10.22
N LYS A 45 -8.37 4.90 -9.93
CA LYS A 45 -6.96 4.59 -9.65
C LYS A 45 -6.40 5.08 -8.32
N ASP A 46 -7.21 5.77 -7.50
CA ASP A 46 -6.75 6.15 -6.17
C ASP A 46 -6.53 4.93 -5.27
N VAL A 47 -5.50 5.00 -4.43
CA VAL A 47 -5.21 3.94 -3.44
C VAL A 47 -6.21 4.06 -2.28
N LEU A 48 -6.92 2.98 -1.97
CA LEU A 48 -7.81 2.89 -0.82
C LEU A 48 -7.06 2.34 0.40
N VAL A 49 -6.26 1.29 0.19
CA VAL A 49 -5.43 0.65 1.21
C VAL A 49 -4.03 0.43 0.66
N GLY A 50 -3.03 0.99 1.33
CA GLY A 50 -1.61 0.86 1.02
C GLY A 50 -1.05 -0.47 1.52
N LYS A 51 -1.38 -1.55 0.81
CA LYS A 51 -0.88 -2.90 1.13
C LYS A 51 0.52 -3.12 0.55
N MET A 52 1.40 -3.72 1.35
CA MET A 52 2.75 -4.12 0.97
C MET A 52 2.96 -5.60 1.27
N CYS A 53 3.62 -6.28 0.35
CA CYS A 53 3.89 -7.72 0.44
C CYS A 53 5.39 -7.96 0.65
N PRO A 54 5.79 -8.88 1.54
CA PRO A 54 7.19 -9.17 1.76
C PRO A 54 7.78 -9.83 0.51
N ARG A 55 8.96 -9.36 0.08
CA ARG A 55 9.75 -10.02 -0.95
C ARG A 55 10.32 -11.32 -0.37
N GLY A 56 10.32 -12.39 -1.17
CA GLY A 56 10.94 -13.64 -0.77
C GLY A 56 12.46 -13.53 -0.61
N LYS A 57 13.06 -14.51 0.07
CA LYS A 57 14.52 -14.66 0.19
C LYS A 57 15.09 -15.14 -1.14
N HIS A 58 15.07 -14.28 -2.14
CA HIS A 58 15.76 -14.51 -3.40
C HIS A 58 17.11 -13.81 -3.39
N ASP A 59 18.07 -14.35 -4.13
CA ASP A 59 19.30 -13.62 -4.44
C ASP A 59 18.93 -12.37 -5.23
N PHE A 60 19.00 -11.22 -4.56
CA PHE A 60 18.82 -9.91 -5.20
C PHE A 60 19.83 -9.73 -6.32
N SER A 61 19.38 -9.09 -7.41
CA SER A 61 20.28 -8.75 -8.52
C SER A 61 21.39 -7.80 -8.04
N PRO A 62 22.53 -7.71 -8.76
CA PRO A 62 23.59 -6.76 -8.44
C PRO A 62 23.08 -5.30 -8.34
N GLU A 63 22.15 -4.92 -9.22
CA GLU A 63 21.52 -3.60 -9.26
C GLU A 63 20.69 -3.35 -7.99
N GLU A 64 19.93 -4.36 -7.58
CA GLU A 64 19.11 -4.36 -6.37
C GLU A 64 19.96 -4.29 -5.08
N LYS A 65 21.07 -5.02 -5.03
CA LYS A 65 22.05 -4.93 -3.93
C LYS A 65 22.70 -3.56 -3.86
N LEU A 66 23.08 -2.99 -5.02
CA LEU A 66 23.64 -1.64 -5.09
C LEU A 66 22.62 -0.61 -4.59
N PHE A 67 21.37 -0.72 -5.05
CA PHE A 67 20.29 0.17 -4.63
C PHE A 67 20.07 0.11 -3.11
N LYS A 68 20.05 -1.10 -2.53
CA LYS A 68 19.94 -1.29 -1.08
C LYS A 68 21.07 -0.61 -0.30
N ILE A 69 22.32 -0.72 -0.77
CA ILE A 69 23.47 -0.10 -0.09
C ILE A 69 23.37 1.42 -0.14
N VAL A 70 23.03 1.97 -1.32
CA VAL A 70 22.98 3.43 -1.54
C VAL A 70 21.82 4.05 -0.78
N PHE A 71 20.65 3.40 -0.76
CA PHE A 71 19.44 4.00 -0.21
C PHE A 71 19.16 3.59 1.24
N SER A 72 19.83 2.58 1.80
CA SER A 72 19.64 2.10 3.19
C SER A 72 18.16 2.05 3.62
N ASP A 73 17.28 1.78 2.66
CA ASP A 73 15.85 2.04 2.81
C ASP A 73 15.17 0.79 3.35
N ASN A 74 14.43 0.94 4.46
CA ASN A 74 13.83 -0.18 5.19
C ASN A 74 12.74 -0.88 4.36
N ASN A 75 12.23 -0.20 3.33
CA ASN A 75 11.17 -0.70 2.45
C ASN A 75 11.66 -1.64 1.35
N PHE A 76 12.98 -1.84 1.19
CA PHE A 76 13.52 -2.73 0.16
C PHE A 76 13.05 -4.20 0.29
N ASN A 77 12.73 -4.64 1.50
CA ASN A 77 12.24 -6.01 1.75
C ASN A 77 10.77 -6.20 1.39
N TYR A 78 10.06 -5.15 0.99
CA TYR A 78 8.65 -5.22 0.62
C TYR A 78 8.47 -4.72 -0.82
N TYR A 79 7.37 -5.11 -1.44
CA TYR A 79 6.89 -4.51 -2.68
C TYR A 79 5.44 -4.08 -2.51
N GLU A 80 5.04 -3.07 -3.24
CA GLU A 80 3.70 -2.48 -3.13
C GLU A 80 2.67 -3.36 -3.85
N GLN A 81 1.56 -3.66 -3.17
CA GLN A 81 0.39 -4.30 -3.76
C GLN A 81 -0.89 -3.64 -3.23
N PRO A 82 -1.10 -2.34 -3.51
CA PRO A 82 -2.21 -1.58 -2.97
C PRO A 82 -3.58 -2.08 -3.47
N LEU A 83 -4.60 -1.85 -2.64
CA LEU A 83 -5.99 -1.90 -3.09
C LEU A 83 -6.35 -0.55 -3.72
N CYS A 84 -6.40 -0.51 -5.05
CA CYS A 84 -6.78 0.68 -5.80
C CYS A 84 -8.24 0.64 -6.23
N LEU A 85 -8.86 1.82 -6.34
CA LEU A 85 -10.19 1.95 -6.90
C LEU A 85 -10.17 1.60 -8.40
N PRO A 86 -11.09 0.74 -8.90
CA PRO A 86 -11.17 0.40 -10.31
C PRO A 86 -11.40 1.61 -11.22
N LYS A 87 -11.14 1.42 -12.51
CA LYS A 87 -11.37 2.45 -13.52
C LYS A 87 -12.86 2.81 -13.60
N ASN A 88 -13.14 4.09 -13.85
CA ASN A 88 -14.48 4.66 -14.02
C ASN A 88 -15.38 4.62 -12.78
N ILE A 89 -14.80 4.38 -11.60
CA ILE A 89 -15.50 4.47 -10.32
C ILE A 89 -14.99 5.71 -9.60
N TYR A 90 -15.90 6.41 -8.95
CA TYR A 90 -15.66 7.58 -8.10
C TYR A 90 -16.74 7.63 -7.01
N GLY A 91 -16.45 8.30 -5.90
CA GLY A 91 -17.41 8.44 -4.81
C GLY A 91 -16.76 8.82 -3.50
N THR A 92 -17.55 8.84 -2.42
CA THR A 92 -17.09 9.17 -1.08
C THR A 92 -17.01 7.93 -0.21
N ILE A 93 -15.97 7.81 0.61
CA ILE A 93 -15.83 6.71 1.58
C ILE A 93 -16.88 6.90 2.67
N LEU A 94 -17.84 5.97 2.76
CA LEU A 94 -18.91 6.02 3.75
C LEU A 94 -18.55 5.32 5.06
N ASN A 95 -17.86 4.19 4.98
CA ASN A 95 -17.44 3.42 6.15
C ASN A 95 -16.10 2.71 5.89
N VAL A 96 -15.36 2.45 6.95
CA VAL A 96 -14.12 1.65 6.95
C VAL A 96 -14.16 0.77 8.18
N ASP A 97 -14.19 -0.54 7.97
CA ASP A 97 -14.15 -1.53 9.03
C ASP A 97 -12.81 -2.27 9.02
N ASP A 98 -12.16 -2.38 10.18
CA ASP A 98 -10.92 -3.13 10.38
C ASP A 98 -11.24 -4.43 11.13
N PHE A 99 -11.03 -5.57 10.46
CA PHE A 99 -11.28 -6.89 11.00
C PHE A 99 -9.95 -7.51 11.41
N LYS A 100 -9.75 -7.65 12.73
CA LYS A 100 -8.56 -8.25 13.33
C LYS A 100 -8.70 -9.74 13.56
#